data_AF-A0A7X7B8Y2-F1
#
_entry.id   AF-A0A7X7B8Y2-F1
#
_cell.length_a   1.000
_cell.length_b   1.000
_cell.length_c   1.000
_cell.angle_alpha   90.00
_cell.angle_beta   90.00
_cell.angle_gamma   90.00
#
_symmetry.space_group_name_H-M   'P 1'
#
loop_
_entity.id
_entity.type
_entity.pdbx_description
1 polymer ?
#
loop_
_entity_poly.entity_id
_entity_poly.type
_entity_poly.pdbx_seq_one_letter_code
_entity_poly.pdbx_strand_id
1 'polypeptide(L)' 'MKRILLCTGTGCVSSGSRKVTAKLKEELEKRGVLNDFRIVNTGCHGFCEQGPIMIVEPEGVFYCRVAEE' A
#
# COMPACT_ATOMS: atom_id res chain seq x y z
N MET A 1 4.77 9.64 12.82
CA MET A 1 4.19 8.34 12.45
C MET A 1 3.33 8.51 11.20
N LYS A 2 3.80 8.03 10.05
CA LYS A 2 3.10 8.10 8.76
C LYS A 2 2.20 6.87 8.60
N ARG A 3 1.06 7.02 7.91
CA ARG A 3 0.16 5.89 7.64
C ARG A 3 0.17 5.58 6.15
N ILE A 4 0.39 4.33 5.82
CA ILE A 4 0.34 3.83 4.46
C ILE A 4 -0.92 2.99 4.34
N LEU A 5 -1.94 3.55 3.70
CA LEU A 5 -3.21 2.89 3.45
C LEU A 5 -3.10 2.10 2.15
N LEU A 6 -3.24 0.79 2.23
CA LEU A 6 -3.17 -0.10 1.06
C LEU A 6 -4.54 -0.71 0.80
N CYS A 7 -5.00 -0.61 -0.45
CA CYS A 7 -6.27 -1.21 -0.86
C CYS A 7 -6.16 -2.74 -0.86
N THR A 8 -7.00 -3.39 -0.05
CA THR A 8 -7.16 -4.85 0.00
C THR A 8 -8.51 -5.32 -0.55
N GLY A 9 -9.18 -4.48 -1.34
CA GLY A 9 -10.33 -4.93 -2.14
C GLY A 9 -9.93 -6.05 -3.10
N THR A 10 -10.89 -6.89 -3.51
CA THR A 10 -10.66 -8.01 -4.41
C THR A 10 -9.92 -7.60 -5.69
N GLY A 11 -10.29 -6.47 -6.32
CA GLY A 11 -9.59 -5.93 -7.49
C GLY A 11 -8.12 -5.61 -7.21
N CYS A 12 -7.81 -4.90 -6.12
CA CYS A 12 -6.43 -4.59 -5.74
C CYS A 12 -5.63 -5.85 -5.40
N VAL A 13 -6.24 -6.83 -4.74
CA VAL A 13 -5.60 -8.12 -4.41
C VAL A 13 -5.31 -8.92 -5.68
N SER A 14 -6.25 -8.97 -6.63
CA SER A 14 -6.07 -9.60 -7.95
C SER A 14 -4.95 -8.92 -8.75
N SER A 15 -4.79 -7.60 -8.63
CA SER A 15 -3.68 -6.86 -9.23
C SER A 15 -2.36 -6.97 -8.47
N GLY A 16 -2.28 -7.78 -7.41
CA GLY A 16 -1.03 -8.06 -6.70
C GLY A 16 -0.75 -7.21 -5.45
N SER A 17 -1.75 -6.54 -4.86
CA SER A 17 -1.53 -5.67 -3.68
C SER A 17 -0.91 -6.38 -2.47
N ARG A 18 -1.14 -7.70 -2.32
CA ARG A 18 -0.52 -8.51 -1.27
C ARG A 18 1.00 -8.58 -1.41
N LYS A 19 1.51 -8.72 -2.64
CA LYS A 19 2.94 -8.79 -2.92
C LYS A 19 3.62 -7.45 -2.65
N VAL A 20 2.99 -6.37 -3.12
CA VAL A 20 3.41 -4.99 -2.83
C VAL A 20 3.49 -4.76 -1.31
N THR A 21 2.46 -5.17 -0.57
CA THR A 21 2.44 -5.03 0.89
C THR A 21 3.60 -5.79 1.56
N ALA A 22 3.88 -7.03 1.13
CA ALA A 22 4.95 -7.83 1.68
C ALA A 22 6.34 -7.22 1.41
N LYS A 23 6.60 -6.82 0.16
CA LYS A 23 7.89 -6.21 -0.22
C LYS A 23 8.07 -4.83 0.40
N LEU A 24 7.01 -4.04 0.51
CA LEU A 24 7.02 -2.77 1.24
C LEU A 24 7.42 -2.99 2.70
N LYS A 25 6.82 -3.98 3.37
CA LYS A 25 7.16 -4.30 4.76
C LYS A 25 8.62 -4.74 4.90
N GLU A 26 9.08 -5.63 4.03
CA GLU A 26 10.48 -6.10 4.03
C GLU A 26 11.47 -4.94 3.86
N GLU A 27 11.16 -4.00 2.96
CA GLU A 27 12.02 -2.83 2.71
C GLU A 27 12.00 -1.84 3.88
N LEU A 28 10.85 -1.66 4.53
CA LEU A 28 10.74 -0.85 5.75
C LEU A 28 11.52 -1.48 6.92
N GLU A 29 11.50 -2.82 7.02
CA GLU A 29 12.29 -3.57 8.00
C GLU A 29 13.79 -3.46 7.72
N LYS A 30 14.23 -3.64 6.46
CA LYS A 30 15.64 -3.49 6.05
C LYS A 30 16.19 -2.09 6.34
N ARG A 31 15.37 -1.06 6.16
CA ARG A 31 15.74 0.34 6.42
C ARG A 31 15.62 0.72 7.91
N GLY A 32 15.09 -0.16 8.76
CA GLY A 32 14.92 0.11 10.20
C GLY A 32 13.84 1.16 10.51
N VAL A 33 13.01 1.54 9.53
CA VAL A 33 11.99 2.60 9.67
C VAL A 33 10.58 2.03 9.87
N LEU A 34 10.43 0.71 10.07
CA LEU A 34 9.13 0.09 10.30
C LEU A 34 8.36 0.73 11.47
N ASN A 35 9.06 1.23 12.50
CA ASN A 35 8.41 1.92 13.63
C ASN A 35 7.85 3.31 13.28
N ASP A 36 8.33 3.95 12.21
CA ASP A 36 7.86 5.27 11.76
C ASP A 36 6.62 5.18 10.85
N PHE A 37 6.42 4.03 10.19
CA PHE A 37 5.37 3.79 9.22
C PHE A 37 4.36 2.74 9.70
N ARG A 38 3.08 3.08 9.67
CA ARG A 38 1.99 2.15 9.94
C ARG A 38 1.30 1.75 8.66
N ILE A 39 1.42 0.48 8.26
CA ILE A 39 0.65 -0.08 7.15
C ILE A 39 -0.77 -0.36 7.63
N VAL A 40 -1.77 0.17 6.92
CA VAL A 40 -3.19 0.00 7.21
C VAL A 40 -3.85 -0.57 5.96
N ASN A 41 -4.45 -1.76 6.10
CA ASN A 41 -5.23 -2.35 5.04
C ASN A 41 -6.62 -1.69 5.00
N THR A 42 -7.04 -1.28 3.81
CA THR A 42 -8.29 -0.54 3.60
C THR A 42 -9.18 -1.25 2.59
N GLY A 43 -10.47 -0.90 2.60
CA GLY A 43 -11.45 -1.44 1.67
C GLY A 43 -11.25 -0.99 0.22
N CYS A 44 -12.18 -1.38 -0.64
CA CYS A 44 -12.20 -0.91 -2.03
C CYS A 44 -12.45 0.60 -2.09
N HIS A 45 -11.68 1.31 -2.91
CA HIS A 45 -11.83 2.76 -3.13
C HIS A 45 -12.59 3.07 -4.44
N GLY A 46 -13.14 2.06 -5.12
CA GLY A 46 -13.80 2.19 -6.42
C GLY A 46 -12.85 2.19 -7.63
N PHE A 47 -11.56 2.44 -7.43
CA PHE A 47 -10.55 2.49 -8.50
C PHE A 47 -9.92 1.13 -8.83
N CYS A 48 -10.73 0.08 -8.96
CA CYS A 48 -10.23 -1.29 -9.20
C CYS A 48 -9.36 -1.40 -10.45
N GLU A 49 -9.68 -0.66 -11.53
CA GLU A 49 -8.91 -0.64 -12.78
C GLU A 49 -7.52 0.01 -12.65
N GLN A 50 -7.29 0.73 -11.56
CA GLN A 50 -6.03 1.40 -11.25
C GLN A 50 -5.34 0.77 -10.02
N GLY A 51 -5.83 -0.38 -9.54
CA GLY A 51 -5.21 -1.12 -8.45
C GLY A 51 -3.88 -1.75 -8.88
N PRO A 52 -2.93 -1.97 -7.95
CA PRO A 52 -3.00 -1.69 -6.51
C PRO A 52 -2.96 -0.20 -6.15
N ILE A 53 -3.83 0.22 -5.22
CA ILE A 53 -3.90 1.60 -4.73
C ILE A 53 -3.17 1.70 -3.38
N MET A 54 -2.34 2.73 -3.22
CA MET A 54 -1.68 3.08 -1.97
C MET A 54 -1.85 4.57 -1.67
N ILE A 55 -2.16 4.92 -0.42
CA ILE A 55 -2.31 6.30 0.01
C ILE A 55 -1.37 6.56 1.19
N VAL A 56 -0.61 7.66 1.14
CA VAL A 56 0.31 8.05 2.21
C VAL A 56 -0.24 9.25 2.96
N GLU A 57 -0.55 9.07 4.24
CA GLU A 57 -0.96 10.15 5.16
C GLU A 57 0.19 10.58 6.07
N PRO A 58 0.25 11.88 6.44
CA PRO A 58 -0.75 12.95 6.22
C PRO A 58 -0.62 13.68 4.86
N GLU A 59 0.32 13.27 4.01
CA GLU A 59 0.62 13.95 2.75
C GLU A 59 -0.54 13.87 1.73
N GLY A 60 -1.47 12.92 1.90
CA GLY A 60 -2.63 12.74 1.02
C GLY A 60 -2.23 12.25 -0.37
N VAL A 61 -1.02 11.68 -0.51
CA VAL A 61 -0.49 11.26 -1.80
C VAL A 61 -1.13 9.94 -2.20
N PHE A 62 -1.76 9.94 -3.37
CA PHE A 62 -2.45 8.80 -3.93
C PHE A 62 -1.60 8.15 -5.03
N TYR A 63 -1.17 6.92 -4.80
CA TYR A 63 -0.41 6.11 -5.75
C TYR A 63 -1.33 5.06 -6.39
N CYS A 64 -1.35 5.05 -7.73
CA CYS A 64 -2.06 4.08 -8.55
C CYS A 64 -1.10 3.08 -9.17
N ARG A 65 -1.59 1.88 -9.49
CA ARG A 65 -0.84 0.82 -10.20
C ARG A 65 0.52 0.54 -9.56
N VAL A 66 0.55 0.52 -8.23
CA VAL A 66 1.79 0.29 -7.50
C VAL A 66 2.26 -1.14 -7.78
N ALA A 67 3.49 -1.27 -8.24
CA ALA A 67 4.13 -2.54 -8.52
C ALA A 67 5.11 -2.93 -7.41
N GLU A 68 5.46 -4.21 -7.37
CA GLU A 68 6.45 -4.75 -6.45
C GLU A 68 7.88 -4.60 -6.95
N GLU A 69 8.15 -3.90 -8.06
CA GLU A 69 9.52 -3.75 -8.61
C GLU A 69 10.45 -2.93 -7.70
#